data_AF-A0A9Q3L343-F1
#
_entry.id   AF-A0A9Q3L343-F1
#
_cell.length_a   1.000
_cell.length_b   1.000
_cell.length_c   1.000
_cell.angle_alpha   90.00
_cell.angle_beta   90.00
_cell.angle_gamma   90.00
#
_symmetry.space_group_name_H-M   'P 1'
#
loop_
_entity.id
_entity.type
_entity.pdbx_description
1 polymer ?
#
loop_
_entity_poly.entity_id
_entity_poly.type
_entity_poly.pdbx_seq_one_letter_code
_entity_poly.pdbx_strand_id
1 'polypeptide(L)'
;MTTATSHHIKDGQHSPVLPNYDLTCFKTCDTEEDNCFIVMPYLDIETRARIVGMQKAGLPLRAISDLVGIPLSTVYDTVAKFQVIGTVTDLMTHHVSTHTIQRKIHKLGKCLRIAPKKPYLRPQDFQRCLAFAQAHCHWTINN
;
A
#
# COMPACT_ATOMS: atom_id res chain seq x y z
N MET A 1 48.43 38.60 8.92
CA MET A 1 48.29 37.49 7.97
C MET A 1 47.58 36.37 8.70
N THR A 2 46.29 36.19 8.46
CA THR A 2 45.46 35.25 9.21
C THR A 2 44.58 34.52 8.19
N THR A 3 44.90 33.25 7.93
CA THR A 3 44.18 32.38 7.00
C THR A 3 43.06 31.66 7.74
N ALA A 4 41.81 31.90 7.33
CA ALA A 4 40.63 31.18 7.80
C ALA A 4 40.34 30.00 6.86
N THR A 5 40.43 28.78 7.38
CA THR A 5 40.10 27.54 6.67
C THR A 5 38.60 27.27 6.80
N SER A 6 37.88 27.34 5.67
CA SER A 6 36.45 27.04 5.57
C SER A 6 36.25 25.55 5.26
N HIS A 7 35.64 24.80 6.18
CA HIS A 7 35.26 23.41 5.96
C HIS A 7 33.85 23.33 5.37
N HIS A 8 33.79 22.89 4.12
CA HIS A 8 32.58 22.66 3.36
C HIS A 8 31.99 21.28 3.74
N ILE A 9 30.87 21.27 4.47
CA ILE A 9 30.08 20.05 4.70
C ILE A 9 29.25 19.81 3.43
N LYS A 10 29.41 18.64 2.80
CA LYS A 10 28.56 18.17 1.70
C LYS A 10 27.57 17.17 2.30
N ASP A 11 26.31 17.56 2.37
CA ASP A 11 25.19 16.67 2.67
C ASP A 11 25.02 15.68 1.51
N GLY A 12 25.61 14.50 1.66
CA GLY A 12 25.35 13.36 0.80
C GLY A 12 24.02 12.71 1.20
N GLN A 13 22.95 13.00 0.47
CA GLN A 13 21.73 12.21 0.56
C GLN A 13 21.98 10.78 0.07
N HIS A 14 22.19 9.85 0.99
CA HIS A 14 22.03 8.43 0.71
C HIS A 14 20.55 8.08 0.78
N SER A 15 19.90 7.99 -0.40
CA SER A 15 18.66 7.23 -0.52
C SER A 15 18.94 5.77 -0.15
N PRO A 16 18.17 5.15 0.76
CA PRO A 16 18.33 3.74 1.04
C PRO A 16 17.83 2.92 -0.16
N VAL A 17 18.76 2.26 -0.84
CA VAL A 17 18.46 1.21 -1.80
C VAL A 17 17.80 0.07 -1.02
N LEU A 18 16.49 -0.10 -1.20
CA LEU A 18 15.77 -1.26 -0.66
C LEU A 18 16.31 -2.52 -1.35
N PRO A 19 16.75 -3.55 -0.61
CA PRO A 19 17.11 -4.81 -1.21
C PRO A 19 15.86 -5.49 -1.78
N ASN A 20 15.95 -5.89 -3.05
CA ASN A 20 14.96 -6.71 -3.73
C ASN A 20 14.99 -8.12 -3.10
N TYR A 21 14.04 -8.42 -2.20
CA TYR A 21 13.96 -9.75 -1.59
C TYR A 21 13.05 -10.66 -2.43
N ASP A 22 13.66 -11.73 -2.93
CA ASP A 22 12.98 -12.87 -3.53
C ASP A 22 12.29 -13.68 -2.41
N LEU A 23 10.97 -13.80 -2.49
CA LEU A 23 10.09 -14.39 -1.48
C LEU A 23 10.03 -15.93 -1.51
N THR A 24 11.00 -16.60 -2.15
CA THR A 24 10.89 -18.03 -2.46
C THR A 24 11.60 -19.00 -1.50
N CYS A 25 12.19 -18.54 -0.40
CA CYS A 25 12.86 -19.46 0.54
C CYS A 25 11.99 -19.82 1.76
N PHE A 26 10.93 -20.61 1.54
CA PHE A 26 10.34 -21.43 2.59
C PHE A 26 10.85 -22.86 2.41
N LYS A 27 12.00 -23.17 3.05
CA LYS A 27 12.38 -24.56 3.28
C LYS A 27 11.41 -25.16 4.29
N THR A 28 10.70 -26.19 3.87
CA THR A 28 9.89 -27.06 4.70
C THR A 28 10.80 -27.80 5.67
N CYS A 29 10.66 -27.52 6.96
CA CYS A 29 11.22 -28.35 8.02
C CYS A 29 10.12 -29.29 8.49
N ASP A 30 10.31 -30.58 8.22
CA ASP A 30 9.48 -31.67 8.70
C ASP A 30 9.77 -31.92 10.18
N THR A 31 8.94 -31.36 11.05
CA THR A 31 8.72 -31.92 12.40
C THR A 31 7.24 -31.76 12.71
N GLU A 32 6.56 -32.90 12.75
CA GLU A 32 5.23 -33.04 13.33
C GLU A 32 5.28 -32.65 14.80
N GLU A 33 4.20 -32.04 15.28
CA GLU A 33 4.00 -31.44 16.61
C GLU A 33 4.30 -29.92 16.66
N ASP A 34 3.31 -29.16 17.14
CA ASP A 34 3.20 -27.71 17.18
C ASP A 34 2.86 -26.97 15.87
N ASN A 35 1.58 -27.06 15.52
CA ASN A 35 0.76 -25.91 15.06
C ASN A 35 1.50 -24.83 14.23
N CYS A 36 2.11 -25.23 13.12
CA CYS A 36 2.74 -24.33 12.14
C CYS A 36 1.74 -23.55 11.27
N PHE A 37 0.58 -23.20 11.83
CA PHE A 37 -0.16 -22.06 11.34
C PHE A 37 0.48 -20.84 12.01
N ILE A 38 1.52 -20.27 11.41
CA ILE A 38 2.00 -18.93 11.78
C ILE A 38 0.89 -17.95 11.34
N VAL A 39 -0.20 -17.94 12.09
CA VAL A 39 -1.16 -16.85 12.13
C VAL A 39 -0.35 -15.68 12.63
N MET A 40 0.08 -14.82 11.72
CA MET A 40 0.71 -13.55 12.04
C MET A 40 -0.14 -12.89 13.13
N PRO A 41 0.32 -12.79 14.39
CA PRO A 41 -0.51 -12.31 15.47
C PRO A 41 -0.86 -10.87 15.13
N TYR A 42 -2.16 -10.60 15.08
CA TYR A 42 -2.69 -9.29 14.77
C TYR A 42 -2.17 -8.32 15.84
N LEU A 43 -1.13 -7.53 15.54
CA LEU A 43 -0.56 -6.63 16.53
C LEU A 43 -1.62 -5.61 16.90
N ASP A 44 -1.78 -5.43 18.21
CA ASP A 44 -2.64 -4.37 18.71
C ASP A 44 -2.16 -3.00 18.23
N ILE A 45 -3.09 -2.05 18.15
CA ILE A 45 -2.80 -0.68 17.74
C ILE A 45 -1.76 -0.02 18.65
N GLU A 46 -1.81 -0.27 19.96
CA GLU A 46 -0.84 0.29 20.91
C GLU A 46 0.56 -0.25 20.66
N THR A 47 0.66 -1.55 20.38
CA THR A 47 1.95 -2.20 20.11
C THR A 47 2.60 -1.66 18.84
N ARG A 48 1.81 -1.44 17.77
CA ARG A 48 2.33 -0.81 16.54
C ARG A 48 2.70 0.65 16.75
N ALA A 49 1.90 1.39 17.53
CA ALA A 49 2.24 2.77 17.89
C ALA A 49 3.56 2.83 18.65
N ARG A 50 3.79 1.87 19.56
CA ARG A 50 5.05 1.73 20.30
C ARG A 50 6.23 1.44 19.37
N ILE A 51 6.10 0.48 18.44
CA ILE A 51 7.13 0.16 17.44
C ILE A 51 7.48 1.40 16.61
N VAL A 52 6.48 2.08 16.06
CA VAL A 52 6.67 3.29 15.24
C VAL A 52 7.26 4.43 16.05
N GLY A 53 6.81 4.62 17.29
CA GLY A 53 7.34 5.63 18.20
C GLY A 53 8.82 5.41 18.52
N MET A 54 9.23 4.17 18.81
CA MET A 54 10.63 3.81 19.06
C MET A 54 11.49 3.99 17.79
N GLN A 55 10.97 3.64 16.61
CA GLN A 55 11.68 3.87 15.35
C GLN A 55 11.87 5.37 15.07
N LYS A 56 10.85 6.20 15.31
CA LYS A 56 10.96 7.66 15.18
C LYS A 56 11.92 8.28 16.19
N ALA A 57 12.07 7.68 17.38
CA ALA A 57 13.07 8.05 18.37
C ALA A 57 14.50 7.60 17.99
N GLY A 58 14.68 6.93 16.85
CA GLY A 58 15.98 6.54 16.31
C GLY A 58 16.52 5.20 16.83
N LEU A 59 15.69 4.39 17.50
CA LEU A 59 16.14 3.07 17.94
C LEU A 59 16.31 2.12 16.72
N PRO A 60 17.37 1.28 16.71
CA PRO A 60 17.54 0.28 15.67
C PRO A 60 16.47 -0.82 15.81
N LEU A 61 15.98 -1.33 14.68
CA LEU A 61 14.86 -2.30 14.64
C LEU A 61 15.12 -3.57 15.46
N ARG A 62 16.39 -4.00 15.57
CA ARG A 62 16.77 -5.14 16.41
C ARG A 62 16.54 -4.86 17.89
N ALA A 63 16.94 -3.68 18.38
CA ALA A 63 16.66 -3.28 19.75
C ALA A 63 15.15 -3.14 20.01
N ILE A 64 14.39 -2.66 19.03
CA ILE A 64 12.92 -2.60 19.12
C ILE A 64 12.33 -4.01 19.24
N SER A 65 12.79 -4.96 18.43
CA SER A 65 12.37 -6.36 18.49
C SER A 65 12.62 -6.96 19.87
N ASP A 66 13.83 -6.77 20.41
CA ASP A 66 14.21 -7.28 21.74
C ASP A 66 13.41 -6.62 22.87
N LEU A 67 13.18 -5.30 22.81
CA LEU A 67 12.40 -4.55 23.82
C LEU A 67 10.91 -4.88 23.81
N VAL A 68 10.34 -5.09 22.62
CA VAL A 68 8.91 -5.31 22.44
C VAL A 68 8.56 -6.80 22.57
N GLY A 69 9.54 -7.70 22.41
CA GLY A 69 9.35 -9.15 22.45
C GLY A 69 8.66 -9.69 21.20
N ILE A 70 8.86 -9.04 20.06
CA ILE A 70 8.18 -9.35 18.79
C ILE A 70 9.21 -9.72 17.74
N PRO A 71 8.95 -10.71 16.86
CA PRO A 71 9.89 -11.10 15.81
C PRO A 71 10.35 -9.91 14.97
N LEU A 72 11.64 -9.91 14.64
CA LEU A 72 12.26 -8.84 13.87
C LEU A 72 11.55 -8.60 12.53
N SER A 73 11.11 -9.66 11.85
CA SER A 73 10.33 -9.59 10.60
C SER A 73 9.07 -8.75 10.76
N THR A 74 8.33 -8.96 11.84
CA THR A 74 7.10 -8.22 12.15
C THR A 74 7.37 -6.75 12.45
N VAL A 75 8.49 -6.44 13.11
CA VAL A 75 8.93 -5.06 13.32
C VAL A 75 9.27 -4.40 11.99
N TYR A 76 10.00 -5.09 11.11
CA TYR A 76 10.30 -4.61 9.76
C TYR A 76 9.03 -4.33 8.96
N ASP A 77 8.11 -5.28 8.88
CA ASP A 77 6.85 -5.14 8.15
C ASP A 77 6.01 -3.97 8.67
N THR A 78 5.96 -3.80 10.00
CA THR A 78 5.22 -2.69 10.63
C THR A 78 5.82 -1.34 10.23
N VAL A 79 7.15 -1.20 10.31
CA VAL A 79 7.83 0.04 9.94
C VAL A 79 7.70 0.32 8.44
N ALA A 80 7.87 -0.68 7.59
CA ALA A 80 7.72 -0.55 6.14
C ALA A 80 6.30 -0.11 5.75
N LYS A 81 5.26 -0.75 6.32
CA LYS A 81 3.86 -0.35 6.10
C LYS A 81 3.60 1.07 6.61
N PHE A 82 4.17 1.45 7.75
CA PHE A 82 4.05 2.81 8.28
C PHE A 82 4.70 3.85 7.37
N GLN A 83 5.85 3.57 6.77
CA GLN A 83 6.50 4.48 5.82
C GLN A 83 5.66 4.73 4.56
N VAL A 84 4.89 3.73 4.11
CA VAL A 84 4.01 3.85 2.94
C VAL A 84 2.69 4.54 3.28
N ILE A 85 2.04 4.12 4.38
CA ILE A 85 0.67 4.54 4.73
C ILE A 85 0.67 5.86 5.54
N GLY A 86 1.67 6.06 6.40
CA GLY A 86 1.84 7.27 7.22
C GLY A 86 1.02 7.30 8.52
N THR A 87 0.08 6.38 8.74
CA THR A 87 -0.81 6.36 9.92
C THR A 87 -0.82 4.98 10.60
N VAL A 88 -0.72 4.95 11.93
CA VAL A 88 -0.71 3.68 12.70
C VAL A 88 -2.09 3.02 12.75
N THR A 89 -3.16 3.82 12.64
CA THR A 89 -4.55 3.33 12.61
C THR A 89 -4.83 2.50 11.36
N ASP A 90 -4.33 2.94 10.20
CA ASP A 90 -4.60 2.28 8.92
C ASP A 90 -3.65 1.10 8.64
N LEU A 91 -2.65 0.90 9.51
CA LEU A 91 -1.88 -0.35 9.55
C LEU A 91 -2.74 -1.55 9.98
N MET A 92 -3.95 -1.31 10.50
CA MET A 92 -5.02 -2.31 10.59
C MET A 92 -5.43 -2.74 9.18
N THR A 93 -4.58 -3.56 8.56
CA THR A 93 -4.98 -4.38 7.42
C THR A 93 -5.95 -5.42 7.96
N HIS A 94 -7.22 -5.04 8.06
CA HIS A 94 -8.27 -6.00 8.29
C HIS A 94 -8.10 -7.11 7.25
N HIS A 95 -7.94 -8.35 7.71
CA HIS A 95 -7.90 -9.51 6.85
C HIS A 95 -9.31 -9.77 6.30
N VAL A 96 -9.77 -8.84 5.49
CA VAL A 96 -11.05 -8.90 4.80
C VAL A 96 -10.73 -9.44 3.44
N SER A 97 -11.33 -10.57 3.10
CA SER A 97 -11.18 -11.12 1.76
C SER A 97 -11.54 -10.06 0.72
N THR A 98 -10.84 -10.07 -0.40
CA THR A 98 -11.16 -9.23 -1.57
C THR A 98 -12.62 -9.40 -1.98
N HIS A 99 -13.15 -10.62 -1.86
CA HIS A 99 -14.56 -10.93 -2.08
C HIS A 99 -15.51 -10.16 -1.14
N THR A 100 -15.19 -10.08 0.16
CA THR A 100 -15.99 -9.32 1.11
C THR A 100 -15.98 -7.82 0.79
N ILE A 101 -14.82 -7.27 0.41
CA ILE A 101 -14.70 -5.88 -0.04
C ILE A 101 -15.57 -5.65 -1.28
N GLN A 102 -15.43 -6.51 -2.29
CA GLN A 102 -16.16 -6.41 -3.55
C GLN A 102 -17.67 -6.53 -3.35
N ARG A 103 -18.13 -7.46 -2.50
CA ARG A 103 -19.56 -7.62 -2.17
C ARG A 103 -20.13 -6.35 -1.52
N LYS A 104 -19.36 -5.71 -0.63
CA LYS A 104 -19.78 -4.45 0.02
C LYS A 104 -19.84 -3.29 -0.99
N ILE A 105 -18.85 -3.20 -1.89
CA ILE A 105 -18.85 -2.23 -2.99
C ILE A 105 -20.08 -2.42 -3.90
N HIS A 106 -20.41 -3.66 -4.27
CA HIS A 106 -21.61 -3.99 -5.04
C HIS A 106 -22.91 -3.61 -4.32
N LYS A 107 -23.03 -3.89 -3.02
CA LYS A 107 -24.19 -3.47 -2.22
C LYS A 107 -24.39 -1.96 -2.19
N LEU A 108 -23.31 -1.19 -2.28
CA LEU A 108 -23.34 0.28 -2.35
C LEU A 108 -23.66 0.79 -3.78
N GLY A 109 -23.96 -0.09 -4.74
CA GLY A 109 -24.23 0.27 -6.13
C GLY A 109 -22.98 0.73 -6.89
N LYS A 110 -21.79 0.61 -6.30
CA LYS A 110 -20.54 0.99 -6.96
C LYS A 110 -20.05 -0.19 -7.80
N CYS A 111 -19.65 0.10 -9.03
CA CYS A 111 -18.98 -0.86 -9.91
C CYS A 111 -17.55 -0.37 -10.14
N LEU A 112 -16.56 -1.22 -9.89
CA LEU A 112 -15.15 -0.93 -10.17
C LEU A 112 -14.80 -1.09 -11.66
N ARG A 113 -15.78 -0.91 -12.56
CA ARG A 113 -15.54 -1.02 -13.99
C ARG A 113 -14.75 0.20 -14.43
N ILE A 114 -13.61 -0.01 -15.07
CA ILE A 114 -12.90 1.05 -15.78
C ILE A 114 -13.75 1.39 -17.00
N ALA A 115 -14.13 2.65 -17.14
CA ALA A 115 -14.82 3.11 -18.34
C ALA A 115 -13.90 2.87 -19.56
N PRO A 116 -14.39 2.25 -20.64
CA PRO A 116 -13.58 2.06 -21.84
C PRO A 116 -13.08 3.41 -22.34
N LYS A 117 -11.84 3.44 -22.84
CA LYS A 117 -11.25 4.67 -23.38
C LYS A 117 -12.14 5.18 -24.51
N LYS A 118 -12.71 6.37 -24.32
CA LYS A 118 -13.58 6.99 -25.32
C LYS A 118 -12.77 7.22 -26.61
N PRO A 119 -13.28 6.86 -27.80
CA PRO A 119 -12.60 7.18 -29.03
C PRO A 119 -12.43 8.70 -29.18
N TYR A 120 -11.29 9.12 -29.69
CA TYR A 120 -11.05 10.53 -29.99
C TYR A 120 -11.87 10.91 -31.22
N LEU A 121 -12.97 11.63 -31.01
CA LEU A 121 -13.77 12.19 -32.09
C LEU A 121 -13.28 13.61 -32.39
N ARG A 122 -13.10 13.93 -33.67
CA ARG A 122 -12.88 15.31 -34.09
C ARG A 122 -14.18 16.10 -33.90
N PRO A 123 -14.12 17.44 -33.73
CA PRO A 123 -15.33 18.25 -33.57
C PRO A 123 -16.35 18.06 -34.71
N GLN A 124 -15.90 17.87 -35.95
CA GLN A 124 -16.76 17.61 -37.10
C GLN A 124 -17.47 16.25 -37.01
N ASP A 125 -16.77 15.21 -36.57
CA ASP A 125 -17.33 13.87 -36.41
C ASP A 125 -18.34 13.85 -35.25
N PHE A 126 -18.08 14.61 -34.18
CA PHE A 126 -19.02 14.80 -33.08
C PHE A 126 -20.34 15.43 -33.56
N GLN A 127 -20.27 16.50 -34.37
CA GLN A 127 -21.48 17.14 -34.92
C GLN A 127 -22.27 16.20 -35.84
N ARG A 128 -21.57 15.40 -36.66
CA ARG A 128 -22.23 14.38 -37.49
C ARG A 128 -22.93 13.31 -36.65
N CYS A 129 -22.27 12.79 -35.61
CA CYS A 129 -22.87 11.83 -34.69
C CYS A 129 -24.08 12.43 -33.96
N LEU A 130 -24.00 13.70 -33.53
CA LEU A 130 -25.10 14.39 -32.85
C LEU A 130 -26.29 14.62 -33.77
N ALA A 131 -26.07 15.13 -34.99
CA ALA A 131 -27.11 15.32 -35.99
C ALA A 131 -27.78 13.99 -36.37
N PHE A 132 -26.99 12.93 -36.53
CA PHE A 132 -27.50 11.58 -36.76
C PHE A 132 -28.39 11.11 -35.60
N ALA A 133 -27.94 11.25 -34.36
CA ALA A 133 -28.71 10.86 -33.19
C ALA A 133 -30.02 11.65 -33.04
N GLN A 134 -30.00 12.96 -33.35
CA GLN A 134 -31.19 13.81 -33.34
C GLN A 134 -32.20 13.40 -34.42
N ALA A 135 -31.73 13.16 -35.66
CA ALA A 135 -32.59 12.74 -36.76
C ALA A 135 -33.26 11.37 -36.51
N HIS A 136 -32.56 10.50 -35.77
CA HIS A 136 -33.02 9.15 -35.45
C HIS A 136 -33.44 9.01 -33.98
N CYS A 137 -33.83 10.09 -33.32
CA CYS A 137 -34.30 10.05 -31.92
C CYS A 137 -35.53 9.14 -31.74
N HIS A 138 -36.32 8.95 -32.81
CA HIS A 138 -37.48 8.07 -32.84
C HIS A 138 -37.14 6.58 -33.00
N TRP A 139 -35.88 6.22 -33.28
CA TRP A 139 -35.43 4.82 -33.36
C TRP A 139 -35.14 4.20 -32.00
N THR A 140 -34.83 5.02 -30.99
CA THR A 140 -34.80 4.54 -29.62
C THR A 140 -36.24 4.34 -29.18
N ILE A 141 -36.62 3.06 -29.01
CA ILE A 141 -37.94 2.63 -28.54
C ILE A 141 -38.32 3.48 -27.33
N ASN A 142 -39.45 4.17 -27.41
CA ASN A 142 -40.04 4.89 -26.28
C ASN A 142 -40.23 3.88 -25.13
N ASN A 143 -39.57 4.13 -23.99
CA ASN A 143 -40.00 3.57 -22.71
C ASN A 143 -41.22 4.35 -22.21
#